data_AF-A0A662TMM5-F1
#
_entry.id   AF-A0A662TMM5-F1
#
_cell.length_a   1.000
_cell.length_b   1.000
_cell.length_c   1.000
_cell.angle_alpha   90.00
_cell.angle_beta   90.00
_cell.angle_gamma   90.00
#
_symmetry.space_group_name_H-M   'P 1'
#
loop_
_entity.id
_entity.type
_entity.pdbx_description
1 polymer ?
#
loop_
_entity_poly.entity_id
_entity_poly.type
_entity_poly.pdbx_seq_one_letter_code
_entity_poly.pdbx_strand_id
1 'polypeptide(L)'
;MIPLLNFTPVKAIEQLEDFTHGPRIDKIIFKIYTDPEAEYMALKSGEIDMVDWPLPSEKVEDALSDPNLEVTETGDLGFFYIGINCKRWPLSDYRFRQALAHLVDKDKVVNEYLRGYGNR
;
A
#
# COMPACT_ATOMS: atom_id res chain seq x y z
N MET A 1 25.73 3.68 8.69
CA MET A 1 25.62 4.28 7.35
C MET A 1 25.15 3.17 6.43
N ILE A 2 23.84 3.08 6.17
CA ILE A 2 23.25 2.05 5.31
C ILE A 2 23.56 2.47 3.86
N PRO A 3 24.11 1.60 3.01
CA PRO A 3 24.41 1.98 1.64
C PRO A 3 23.09 2.24 0.89
N LEU A 4 23.02 3.41 0.24
CA LEU A 4 21.94 3.74 -0.68
C LEU A 4 21.91 2.67 -1.78
N LEU A 5 20.77 2.01 -1.95
CA LEU A 5 20.50 1.12 -3.07
C LEU A 5 20.67 1.93 -4.36
N ASN A 6 21.66 1.58 -5.17
CA ASN A 6 21.83 2.15 -6.50
C ASN A 6 20.71 1.63 -7.39
N PHE A 7 19.67 2.44 -7.59
CA PHE A 7 18.67 2.21 -8.62
C PHE A 7 19.34 2.41 -9.97
N THR A 8 19.56 1.30 -10.69
CA THR A 8 19.90 1.38 -12.11
C THR A 8 18.58 1.66 -12.83
N PRO A 9 18.39 2.81 -13.51
CA PRO A 9 17.20 3.02 -14.30
C PRO A 9 17.13 1.93 -15.35
N VAL A 10 16.04 1.17 -15.36
CA VAL A 10 15.77 0.20 -16.42
C VAL A 10 15.76 1.00 -17.72
N LYS A 11 16.74 0.74 -18.60
CA LYS A 11 16.72 1.33 -19.94
C LYS A 11 15.42 0.89 -20.61
N ALA A 12 14.62 1.86 -21.05
CA ALA A 12 13.56 1.57 -21.99
C ALA A 12 14.19 0.83 -23.17
N ILE A 13 13.64 -0.34 -23.49
CA ILE A 13 14.07 -1.13 -24.64
C ILE A 13 13.83 -0.25 -25.87
N GLU A 14 14.87 0.00 -26.66
CA GLU A 14 14.74 0.76 -27.91
C GLU A 14 13.69 0.06 -28.79
N GLN A 15 12.58 0.77 -29.01
CA GLN A 15 11.42 0.48 -29.86
C GLN A 15 11.33 -0.97 -30.41
N LEU A 16 10.43 -1.75 -29.82
CA LEU A 16 9.89 -2.95 -30.47
C LEU A 16 8.98 -2.51 -31.62
N GLU A 17 9.33 -2.83 -32.86
CA GLU A 17 8.74 -2.33 -34.12
C GLU A 17 7.30 -2.82 -34.41
N ASP A 18 6.51 -3.27 -33.43
CA ASP A 18 5.14 -3.77 -33.70
C ASP A 18 4.16 -3.46 -32.55
N PHE A 19 3.70 -2.20 -32.47
CA PHE A 19 2.80 -1.71 -31.41
C PHE A 19 1.32 -2.05 -31.68
N THR A 20 0.96 -3.33 -31.68
CA THR A 20 -0.41 -3.71 -31.28
C THR A 20 -0.51 -3.93 -29.76
N HIS A 21 0.63 -4.20 -29.12
CA HIS A 21 0.75 -4.47 -27.69
C HIS A 21 2.06 -3.86 -27.17
N GLY A 22 1.98 -2.99 -26.15
CA GLY A 22 3.13 -2.31 -25.56
C GLY A 22 2.74 -1.07 -24.73
N PRO A 23 3.65 -0.52 -23.90
CA PRO A 23 3.37 0.67 -23.11
C PRO A 23 3.16 1.87 -24.04
N ARG A 24 1.98 2.50 -23.97
CA ARG A 24 1.60 3.65 -24.81
C ARG A 24 2.18 4.99 -24.31
N ILE A 25 3.27 4.94 -23.54
CA ILE A 25 3.88 6.09 -22.87
C ILE A 25 5.40 6.06 -23.05
N ASP A 26 6.00 7.24 -23.16
CA ASP A 26 7.45 7.38 -23.39
C ASP A 26 8.28 7.16 -22.12
N LYS A 27 7.72 7.50 -20.94
CA LYS A 27 8.45 7.47 -19.66
C LYS A 27 7.50 7.29 -18.48
N ILE A 28 7.97 6.57 -17.46
CA ILE A 28 7.40 6.54 -16.10
C ILE A 28 8.41 7.16 -15.14
N ILE A 29 7.94 8.02 -14.23
CA ILE A 29 8.76 8.61 -13.16
C ILE A 29 8.20 8.15 -11.82
N PHE A 30 9.03 7.43 -11.06
CA PHE A 30 8.72 7.09 -9.67
C PHE A 30 9.29 8.17 -8.76
N LYS A 31 8.42 8.98 -8.17
CA LYS A 31 8.82 10.00 -7.19
C LYS A 31 8.53 9.48 -5.79
N ILE A 32 9.57 9.42 -4.97
CA ILE A 32 9.48 8.85 -3.61
C ILE A 32 9.07 9.96 -2.64
N TYR A 33 7.93 9.77 -2.01
CA TYR A 33 7.47 10.58 -0.88
C TYR A 33 7.59 9.76 0.40
N THR A 34 8.15 10.33 1.46
CA THR A 34 8.27 9.65 2.77
C THR A 34 7.08 9.93 3.68
N ASP A 35 6.25 10.90 3.31
CA ASP A 35 5.10 11.37 4.06
C ASP A 35 3.83 11.20 3.20
N PRO A 36 2.85 10.39 3.63
CA PRO A 36 1.64 10.12 2.85
C PRO A 36 0.78 11.37 2.58
N GLU A 37 0.83 12.38 3.46
CA GLU A 37 0.09 13.63 3.24
C GLU A 37 0.70 14.42 2.08
N ALA A 38 2.03 14.54 2.06
CA ALA A 38 2.75 15.20 0.97
C ALA A 38 2.50 14.52 -0.38
N GLU A 39 2.46 13.18 -0.41
CA GLU A 39 2.12 12.41 -1.60
C GLU A 39 0.68 12.68 -2.07
N TYR A 40 -0.28 12.62 -1.15
CA TYR A 40 -1.68 12.85 -1.48
C TYR A 40 -1.93 14.29 -2.00
N MET A 41 -1.26 15.29 -1.41
CA MET A 41 -1.34 16.66 -1.90
C MET A 41 -0.69 16.83 -3.28
N ALA A 42 0.38 16.09 -3.57
CA ALA A 42 0.97 16.05 -4.90
C ALA A 42 -0.02 15.51 -5.93
N LEU A 43 -0.76 14.45 -5.59
CA LEU A 43 -1.82 13.89 -6.44
C LEU A 43 -2.92 14.94 -6.69
N LYS A 44 -3.44 15.58 -5.63
CA LYS A 44 -4.49 16.61 -5.77
C LYS A 44 -4.05 17.82 -6.58
N SER A 45 -2.77 18.17 -6.55
CA SER A 45 -2.23 19.27 -7.34
C SER A 45 -1.93 18.90 -8.79
N GLY A 46 -1.99 17.62 -9.15
CA GLY A 46 -1.58 17.11 -10.47
C GLY A 46 -0.06 17.08 -10.67
N GLU A 47 0.73 17.14 -9.58
CA GLU A 47 2.18 16.93 -9.66
C GLU A 47 2.53 15.46 -9.97
N ILE A 48 1.70 14.54 -9.48
CA ILE A 48 1.76 13.11 -9.80
C ILE A 48 0.41 12.64 -10.32
N ASP A 49 0.43 11.63 -11.19
CA ASP A 49 -0.78 11.08 -11.82
C ASP A 49 -1.40 9.93 -11.01
N MET A 50 -0.62 9.29 -10.14
CA MET A 50 -1.02 8.10 -9.40
C MET A 50 -0.24 7.98 -8.09
N VAL A 51 -0.90 7.46 -7.05
CA VAL A 51 -0.27 7.04 -5.78
C VAL A 51 -0.11 5.53 -5.75
N ASP A 52 0.91 5.04 -5.05
CA ASP A 52 1.05 3.61 -4.85
C ASP A 52 0.09 3.08 -3.76
N TRP A 53 0.06 1.76 -3.61
CA TRP A 53 -0.71 1.13 -2.55
C TRP A 53 0.09 1.15 -1.24
N PRO A 54 -0.53 1.52 -0.10
CA PRO A 54 -1.94 1.89 0.09
C PRO A 54 -2.20 3.41 0.17
N LEU A 55 -3.32 3.86 -0.38
CA LEU A 55 -3.92 5.15 0.01
C LEU A 55 -4.41 5.04 1.46
N PRO A 56 -4.00 5.95 2.38
CA PRO A 56 -4.49 5.91 3.75
C PRO A 56 -6.01 5.99 3.81
N SER A 57 -6.63 5.15 4.65
CA SER A 57 -8.10 5.05 4.75
C SER A 57 -8.76 6.41 5.05
N GLU A 58 -8.02 7.31 5.70
CA GLU A 58 -8.47 8.65 6.03
C GLU A 58 -8.64 9.58 4.84
N LYS A 59 -8.02 9.24 3.70
CA LYS A 59 -8.05 10.03 2.47
C LYS A 59 -9.07 9.53 1.45
N VAL A 60 -9.58 8.32 1.62
CA VAL A 60 -10.45 7.69 0.62
C VAL A 60 -11.73 8.51 0.39
N GLU A 61 -12.38 8.99 1.46
CA GLU A 61 -13.58 9.82 1.32
C GLU A 61 -13.31 11.16 0.60
N ASP A 62 -12.19 11.82 0.92
CA ASP A 62 -11.78 13.04 0.24
C ASP A 62 -11.49 12.77 -1.25
N ALA A 63 -10.80 11.67 -1.55
CA ALA A 63 -10.46 11.28 -2.92
C ALA A 63 -11.71 10.94 -3.74
N LEU A 64 -12.66 10.20 -3.16
CA LEU A 64 -13.95 9.89 -3.80
C LEU A 64 -14.80 11.13 -4.07
N SER A 65 -14.59 12.21 -3.32
CA SER A 65 -15.32 13.47 -3.49
C SER A 65 -14.71 14.39 -4.55
N ASP A 66 -13.47 14.15 -4.96
CA ASP A 66 -12.78 14.95 -5.98
C ASP A 66 -13.11 14.42 -7.38
N PRO A 67 -13.78 15.20 -8.24
CA PRO A 67 -14.17 14.74 -9.58
C PRO A 67 -12.98 14.52 -10.53
N ASN A 68 -11.77 14.95 -10.16
CA ASN A 68 -10.57 14.74 -10.95
C ASN A 68 -9.81 13.46 -10.57
N LEU A 69 -10.25 12.75 -9.52
CA LEU A 69 -9.59 11.55 -9.04
C LEU A 69 -10.46 10.31 -9.30
N GLU A 70 -9.80 9.22 -9.63
CA GLU A 70 -10.39 7.89 -9.72
C GLU A 70 -9.87 7.05 -8.57
N VAL A 71 -10.77 6.44 -7.80
CA VAL A 71 -10.43 5.52 -6.72
C VAL A 71 -10.82 4.11 -7.14
N THR A 72 -9.83 3.22 -7.19
CA THR A 72 -10.03 1.81 -7.48
C THR A 72 -9.85 0.98 -6.21
N GLU A 73 -10.87 0.21 -5.85
CA GLU A 73 -10.77 -0.81 -4.81
C GLU A 73 -10.33 -2.14 -5.44
N THR A 74 -9.27 -2.74 -4.92
CA THR A 74 -8.79 -4.06 -5.34
C THR A 74 -8.50 -4.92 -4.13
N GLY A 75 -8.77 -6.23 -4.26
CA GLY A 75 -8.36 -7.20 -3.26
C GLY A 75 -6.84 -7.28 -3.20
N ASP A 76 -6.29 -7.13 -2.00
CA ASP A 76 -4.87 -7.41 -1.73
C ASP A 76 -4.66 -8.91 -1.51
N LEU A 77 -3.54 -9.43 -2.01
CA LEU A 77 -3.08 -10.79 -1.73
C LEU A 77 -2.32 -10.87 -0.40
N GLY A 78 -1.97 -9.73 0.18
CA GLY A 78 -1.37 -9.59 1.50
C GLY A 78 -2.34 -9.79 2.66
N PHE A 79 -1.78 -9.95 3.86
CA PHE A 79 -2.53 -9.93 5.11
C PHE A 79 -1.68 -9.35 6.23
N PHE A 80 -2.30 -8.60 7.14
CA PHE A 80 -1.66 -8.14 8.36
C PHE A 80 -1.74 -9.21 9.44
N TYR A 81 -0.62 -9.47 10.10
CA TYR A 81 -0.58 -10.44 11.20
C TYR A 81 0.44 -10.03 12.26
N ILE A 82 0.22 -10.53 13.47
CA ILE A 82 1.20 -10.45 14.55
C ILE A 82 2.06 -11.71 14.45
N GLY A 83 3.31 -11.54 13.99
CA GLY A 83 4.30 -12.61 13.97
C GLY A 83 4.75 -12.97 15.39
N ILE A 84 4.39 -14.16 15.86
CA ILE A 84 4.71 -14.62 17.22
C ILE A 84 5.92 -15.54 17.20
N ASN A 85 6.95 -15.25 18.00
CA ASN A 85 8.05 -16.17 18.23
C ASN A 85 7.61 -17.32 19.17
N CYS A 86 7.13 -18.42 18.57
CA CYS A 86 6.65 -19.61 19.28
C CYS A 86 7.74 -20.40 20.04
N LYS A 87 9.02 -19.99 20.01
CA LYS A 87 10.09 -20.65 20.77
C LYS A 87 10.32 -20.07 22.16
N ARG A 88 9.74 -18.90 22.46
CA ARG A 88 9.97 -18.16 23.71
C ARG A 88 8.80 -18.33 24.66
N TRP A 89 9.03 -18.68 25.92
CA TRP A 89 7.99 -18.67 26.95
C TRP A 89 7.54 -17.23 27.26
N PRO A 90 6.23 -16.93 27.43
CA PRO A 90 5.07 -17.85 27.42
C PRO A 90 4.46 -18.10 26.03
N LEU A 91 4.96 -17.45 24.98
CA LEU A 91 4.46 -17.56 23.60
C LEU A 91 4.62 -18.97 22.99
N SER A 92 5.44 -19.84 23.59
CA SER A 92 5.55 -21.25 23.22
C SER A 92 4.32 -22.08 23.58
N ASP A 93 3.55 -21.70 24.60
CA ASP A 93 2.28 -22.35 24.94
C ASP A 93 1.18 -21.89 23.97
N TYR A 94 0.54 -22.84 23.27
CA TYR A 94 -0.53 -22.51 22.32
C TYR A 94 -1.76 -21.90 23.00
N ARG A 95 -2.02 -22.25 24.26
CA ARG A 95 -3.15 -21.70 25.03
C ARG A 95 -2.95 -20.22 25.30
N PHE A 96 -1.70 -19.80 25.55
CA PHE A 96 -1.36 -18.39 25.69
C PHE A 96 -1.55 -17.63 24.38
N ARG A 97 -1.20 -18.24 23.24
CA ARG A 97 -1.43 -17.63 21.91
C ARG A 97 -2.92 -17.55 21.56
N GLN A 98 -3.72 -18.53 21.93
CA GLN A 98 -5.18 -18.48 21.79
C GLN A 98 -5.78 -17.35 22.63
N ALA A 99 -5.38 -17.23 23.90
CA ALA A 99 -5.80 -16.13 24.75
C ALA A 99 -5.44 -14.78 24.11
N LEU A 100 -4.22 -14.61 23.61
CA LEU A 100 -3.79 -13.40 22.91
C LEU A 100 -4.64 -13.12 21.65
N ALA A 101 -4.97 -14.13 20.87
CA ALA A 101 -5.81 -13.97 19.68
C ALA A 101 -7.22 -13.47 20.01
N HIS A 102 -7.76 -13.79 21.19
CA HIS A 102 -9.04 -13.28 21.68
C HIS A 102 -8.97 -11.86 22.25
N LEU A 103 -7.78 -11.35 22.58
CA LEU A 103 -7.61 -9.97 23.06
C LEU A 103 -7.66 -8.93 21.93
N VAL A 104 -7.45 -9.37 20.69
CA VAL A 104 -7.45 -8.47 19.53
C VAL A 104 -8.85 -8.43 18.93
N ASP A 105 -9.51 -7.28 19.10
CA ASP A 105 -10.76 -6.97 18.43
C ASP A 105 -10.49 -6.64 16.96
N LYS A 106 -10.54 -7.66 16.11
CA LYS A 106 -10.30 -7.51 14.67
C LYS A 106 -11.39 -6.72 13.96
N ASP A 107 -12.62 -6.78 14.46
CA ASP A 107 -13.74 -6.05 13.87
C ASP A 107 -13.58 -4.56 14.14
N LYS A 108 -13.14 -4.19 15.35
CA LYS A 108 -12.73 -2.82 15.67
C LYS A 108 -11.59 -2.34 14.77
N VAL A 109 -10.57 -3.18 14.54
CA VAL A 109 -9.45 -2.83 13.63
C VAL A 109 -9.98 -2.50 12.23
N VAL A 110 -10.82 -3.37 11.65
CA VAL A 110 -11.37 -3.17 10.31
C VAL A 110 -12.28 -1.93 10.26
N ASN A 111 -13.19 -1.78 11.22
CA ASN A 111 -14.24 -0.76 11.14
C ASN A 111 -13.75 0.63 11.57
N GLU A 112 -12.93 0.73 12.61
CA GLU A 112 -12.52 2.04 13.16
C GLU A 112 -11.19 2.52 12.59
N TYR A 113 -10.20 1.63 12.44
CA TYR A 113 -8.86 2.02 12.01
C TYR A 113 -8.67 1.92 10.50
N LEU A 114 -9.22 0.88 9.87
CA LEU A 114 -9.21 0.75 8.40
C LEU A 114 -10.45 1.34 7.74
N ARG A 115 -11.41 1.84 8.52
CA ARG A 115 -12.66 2.48 8.04
C ARG A 115 -13.44 1.62 7.04
N GLY A 116 -13.42 0.31 7.21
CA GLY A 116 -14.08 -0.66 6.33
C GLY A 116 -13.25 -1.13 5.14
N TYR A 117 -12.07 -0.56 4.89
CA TYR A 117 -11.16 -0.97 3.81
C TYR A 117 -10.26 -2.15 4.25
N GLY A 118 -10.88 -3.25 4.65
CA GLY A 118 -10.19 -4.45 5.10
C GLY A 118 -11.16 -5.58 5.45
N ASN A 119 -10.66 -6.80 5.56
CA ASN A 119 -11.45 -7.99 5.87
C ASN A 119 -10.74 -8.87 6.91
N ARG A 120 -11.51 -9.70 7.65
CA ARG A 120 -11.03 -10.56 8.75
C ARG A 120 -10.98 -12.04 8.39
#